data_AF-A0A7C5YK41-F1
#
_entry.id   AF-A0A7C5YK41-F1
#
_cell.length_a   1.000
_cell.length_b   1.000
_cell.length_c   1.000
_cell.angle_alpha   90.00
_cell.angle_beta   90.00
_cell.angle_gamma   90.00
#
_symmetry.space_group_name_H-M   'P 1'
#
loop_
_entity.id
_entity.type
_entity.pdbx_description
1 polymer ?
#
loop_
_entity_poly.entity_id
_entity_poly.type
_entity_poly.pdbx_seq_one_letter_code
_entity_poly.pdbx_strand_id
1 'polypeptide(L)'
;RMHAIRMIEKESRLSIPVLLAMLAAVFVRGEASAYAAQIVSKVVQVLMLGYSRDMEREADEAAFVYLRRAGFNPVGLLTFFEKLARLEKQSTPPQFLPGYWTTHPALEERINSVKQRLTASGLPINLRPVTKALQVEVKEMEFKGMKVAALFLGGEELCKFANLENQNAIERAKEAAKRLDEVLEMGAQVFDFRTKATLDGVVVFAVLKPLWTLTAADIAINEASPEQLALRIRQTINKAFFRERLRGRL
;
A
#
# COMPACT_ATOMS: atom_id res chain seq x y z
N ARG A 1 16.12 2.43 -23.16
CA ARG A 1 16.26 0.97 -23.35
C ARG A 1 15.30 0.57 -24.49
N MET A 2 15.80 0.08 -25.63
CA MET A 2 14.98 -0.19 -26.83
C MET A 2 14.49 -1.64 -26.86
N HIS A 3 13.45 -1.92 -26.09
CA HIS A 3 12.92 -3.28 -25.91
C HIS A 3 12.37 -3.90 -27.22
N ALA A 4 11.69 -3.10 -28.05
CA ALA A 4 11.18 -3.55 -29.35
C ALA A 4 12.29 -4.03 -30.31
N ILE A 5 13.41 -3.30 -30.37
CA ILE A 5 14.54 -3.66 -31.25
C ILE A 5 15.22 -4.94 -30.74
N ARG A 6 15.41 -5.09 -29.42
CA ARG A 6 15.94 -6.31 -28.82
C ARG A 6 15.03 -7.52 -29.03
N MET A 7 13.72 -7.31 -29.03
CA MET A 7 12.72 -8.36 -29.32
C MET A 7 12.85 -8.83 -30.77
N ILE A 8 12.93 -7.90 -31.72
CA ILE A 8 13.13 -8.19 -33.15
C ILE A 8 14.47 -8.91 -33.39
N GLU A 9 15.55 -8.47 -32.75
CA GLU A 9 16.87 -9.11 -32.86
C GLU A 9 16.86 -10.55 -32.31
N LYS A 10 16.21 -10.76 -31.15
CA LYS A 10 16.09 -12.10 -30.55
C LYS A 10 15.14 -13.01 -31.34
N GLU A 11 14.05 -12.49 -31.84
CA GLU A 11 13.13 -13.21 -32.74
C GLU A 11 13.85 -13.65 -34.02
N SER A 12 14.65 -12.76 -34.61
CA SER A 12 15.51 -13.07 -35.75
C SER A 12 16.51 -14.18 -35.41
N ARG A 13 17.15 -14.14 -34.24
CA ARG A 13 18.08 -15.20 -33.81
C ARG A 13 17.42 -16.54 -33.50
N LEU A 14 16.17 -16.54 -33.03
CA LEU A 14 15.40 -17.76 -32.78
C LEU A 14 14.79 -18.36 -34.06
N SER A 15 14.60 -17.55 -35.10
CA SER A 15 13.98 -18.00 -36.36
C SER A 15 14.72 -19.18 -37.02
N ILE A 16 16.07 -19.15 -37.03
CA ILE A 16 16.89 -20.20 -37.66
C ILE A 16 16.83 -21.52 -36.86
N PRO A 17 17.10 -21.56 -35.53
CA PRO A 17 16.94 -22.78 -34.73
C PRO A 17 15.53 -23.37 -34.75
N VAL A 18 14.49 -22.52 -34.72
CA VAL A 18 13.10 -22.97 -34.76
C VAL A 18 12.76 -23.57 -36.11
N LEU A 19 13.19 -22.94 -37.21
CA LEU A 19 13.02 -23.48 -38.56
C LEU A 19 13.72 -24.84 -38.71
N LEU A 20 14.94 -24.99 -38.18
CA LEU A 20 15.66 -26.26 -38.17
C LEU A 20 14.97 -27.33 -37.33
N ALA A 21 14.42 -26.97 -36.17
CA ALA A 21 13.65 -27.87 -35.31
C ALA A 21 12.33 -28.32 -35.97
N MET A 22 11.63 -27.40 -36.66
CA MET A 22 10.43 -27.72 -37.43
C MET A 22 10.77 -28.62 -38.63
N LEU A 23 11.86 -28.34 -39.34
CA LEU A 23 12.34 -29.18 -40.42
C LEU A 23 12.67 -30.60 -39.92
N ALA A 24 13.37 -30.72 -38.78
CA ALA A 24 13.67 -32.00 -38.15
C ALA A 24 12.39 -32.76 -37.74
N ALA A 25 11.34 -32.05 -37.30
CA ALA A 25 10.05 -32.65 -36.94
C ALA A 25 9.30 -33.27 -38.14
N VAL A 26 9.52 -32.76 -39.36
CA VAL A 26 8.95 -33.32 -40.60
C VAL A 26 9.57 -34.67 -40.96
N PHE A 27 10.82 -34.91 -40.57
CA PHE A 27 11.51 -36.19 -40.80
C PHE A 27 11.13 -37.29 -39.80
N VAL A 28 10.38 -36.95 -38.73
CA VAL A 28 9.77 -37.92 -37.82
C VAL A 28 8.53 -38.50 -38.50
N ARG A 29 8.40 -39.83 -38.64
CA ARG A 29 7.25 -40.46 -39.34
C ARG A 29 6.04 -40.67 -38.42
N GLY A 30 4.83 -40.53 -38.96
CA GLY A 30 3.56 -40.85 -38.28
C GLY A 30 3.05 -39.76 -37.32
N GLU A 31 2.14 -40.11 -36.40
CA GLU A 31 1.52 -39.18 -35.42
C GLU A 31 2.55 -38.44 -34.53
N ALA A 32 3.78 -38.99 -34.43
CA ALA A 32 4.91 -38.37 -33.74
C ALA A 32 5.37 -37.05 -34.40
N SER A 33 5.13 -36.84 -35.70
CA SER A 33 5.45 -35.58 -36.40
C SER A 33 4.57 -34.40 -35.95
N ALA A 34 3.26 -34.64 -35.84
CA ALA A 34 2.30 -33.64 -35.38
C ALA A 34 2.54 -33.29 -33.91
N TYR A 35 2.86 -34.27 -33.08
CA TYR A 35 3.23 -34.07 -31.68
C TYR A 35 4.54 -33.27 -31.53
N ALA A 36 5.57 -33.59 -32.34
CA ALA A 36 6.83 -32.86 -32.35
C ALA A 36 6.66 -31.39 -32.77
N ALA A 37 5.86 -31.11 -33.80
CA ALA A 37 5.55 -29.74 -34.22
C ALA A 37 4.81 -28.94 -33.13
N GLN A 38 3.89 -29.58 -32.40
CA GLN A 38 3.20 -28.95 -31.26
C GLN A 38 4.15 -28.63 -30.11
N ILE A 39 5.11 -29.52 -29.81
CA ILE A 39 6.13 -29.28 -28.78
C ILE A 39 7.00 -28.09 -29.15
N VAL A 40 7.50 -28.03 -30.39
CA VAL A 40 8.32 -26.91 -30.87
C VAL A 40 7.56 -25.58 -30.74
N SER A 41 6.29 -25.55 -31.14
CA SER A 41 5.44 -24.36 -31.00
C SER A 41 5.28 -23.93 -29.54
N LYS A 42 5.03 -24.87 -28.61
CA LYS A 42 4.90 -24.57 -27.18
C LYS A 42 6.22 -24.07 -26.57
N VAL A 43 7.36 -24.64 -26.95
CA VAL A 43 8.69 -24.19 -26.49
C VAL A 43 8.96 -22.76 -26.93
N VAL A 44 8.67 -22.42 -28.18
CA VAL A 44 8.82 -21.05 -28.70
C VAL A 44 7.93 -20.06 -27.94
N GLN A 45 6.68 -20.43 -27.68
CA GLN A 45 5.78 -19.61 -26.86
C GLN A 45 6.35 -19.38 -25.46
N VAL A 46 6.83 -20.43 -24.78
CA VAL A 46 7.44 -20.31 -23.44
C VAL A 46 8.68 -19.42 -23.44
N LEU A 47 9.54 -19.52 -24.46
CA LEU A 47 10.73 -18.66 -24.60
C LEU A 47 10.35 -17.18 -24.78
N MET A 48 9.37 -16.89 -25.62
CA MET A 48 8.88 -15.52 -25.84
C MET A 48 8.25 -14.93 -24.57
N LEU A 49 7.51 -15.74 -23.81
CA LEU A 49 6.98 -15.35 -22.49
C LEU A 49 8.11 -15.03 -21.50
N GLY A 50 9.19 -15.82 -21.48
CA GLY A 50 10.36 -15.57 -20.65
C GLY A 50 11.01 -14.21 -20.95
N TYR A 51 11.15 -13.84 -22.22
CA TYR A 51 11.72 -12.54 -22.60
C TYR A 51 10.84 -11.36 -22.20
N SER A 52 9.52 -11.48 -22.35
CA SER A 52 8.60 -10.46 -21.87
C SER A 52 8.80 -10.19 -20.37
N ARG A 53 8.90 -11.26 -19.57
CA ARG A 53 9.18 -11.18 -18.12
C ARG A 53 10.52 -10.50 -17.81
N ASP A 54 11.59 -10.81 -18.54
CA ASP A 54 12.89 -10.16 -18.35
C ASP A 54 12.84 -8.66 -18.65
N MET A 55 12.13 -8.27 -19.71
CA MET A 55 11.96 -6.85 -20.06
C MET A 55 11.16 -6.10 -19.00
N GLU A 56 10.16 -6.74 -18.41
CA GLU A 56 9.40 -6.15 -17.30
C GLU A 56 10.22 -6.00 -16.04
N ARG A 57 11.06 -6.99 -15.69
CA ARG A 57 12.00 -6.85 -14.57
C ARG A 57 12.96 -5.68 -14.80
N GLU A 58 13.49 -5.54 -16.01
CA GLU A 58 14.37 -4.42 -16.39
C GLU A 58 13.63 -3.07 -16.33
N ALA A 59 12.34 -3.04 -16.68
CA ALA A 59 11.49 -1.86 -16.61
C ALA A 59 11.13 -1.47 -15.18
N ASP A 60 10.74 -2.43 -14.33
CA ASP A 60 10.41 -2.23 -12.92
C ASP A 60 11.62 -1.74 -12.13
N GLU A 61 12.80 -2.27 -12.45
CA GLU A 61 14.07 -1.79 -11.93
C GLU A 61 14.35 -0.35 -12.32
N ALA A 62 14.17 -0.01 -13.60
CA ALA A 62 14.34 1.37 -14.06
C ALA A 62 13.36 2.31 -13.36
N ALA A 63 12.09 1.90 -13.25
CA ALA A 63 11.05 2.67 -12.58
C ALA A 63 11.41 2.94 -11.11
N PHE A 64 11.89 1.93 -10.37
CA PHE A 64 12.36 2.09 -9.00
C PHE A 64 13.50 3.12 -8.89
N VAL A 65 14.50 3.03 -9.77
CA VAL A 65 15.64 3.96 -9.77
C VAL A 65 15.20 5.38 -10.13
N TYR A 66 14.33 5.54 -11.14
CA TYR A 66 13.86 6.86 -11.56
C TYR A 66 12.99 7.53 -10.52
N LEU A 67 12.10 6.79 -9.86
CA LEU A 67 11.28 7.33 -8.76
C LEU A 67 12.17 7.89 -7.66
N ARG A 68 13.18 7.13 -7.23
CA ARG A 68 14.15 7.59 -6.23
C ARG A 68 14.92 8.83 -6.68
N ARG A 69 15.44 8.83 -7.91
CA ARG A 69 16.21 9.97 -8.45
C ARG A 69 15.37 11.24 -8.59
N ALA A 70 14.07 11.09 -8.87
CA ALA A 70 13.14 12.20 -8.98
C ALA A 70 12.56 12.66 -7.62
N GLY A 71 12.99 12.07 -6.49
CA GLY A 71 12.51 12.42 -5.16
C GLY A 71 11.14 11.83 -4.79
N PHE A 72 10.59 10.91 -5.60
CA PHE A 72 9.36 10.21 -5.29
C PHE A 72 9.61 8.99 -4.37
N ASN A 73 8.63 8.66 -3.54
CA ASN A 73 8.69 7.46 -2.71
C ASN A 73 8.48 6.19 -3.57
N PRO A 74 9.47 5.29 -3.69
CA PRO A 74 9.35 4.07 -4.51
C PRO A 74 8.33 3.07 -3.97
N VAL A 75 7.84 3.22 -2.73
CA VAL A 75 6.66 2.49 -2.22
C VAL A 75 5.43 2.75 -3.11
N GLY A 76 5.37 3.88 -3.82
CA GLY A 76 4.32 4.15 -4.82
C GLY A 76 4.25 3.12 -5.93
N LEU A 77 5.40 2.58 -6.37
CA LEU A 77 5.44 1.51 -7.37
C LEU A 77 4.83 0.21 -6.81
N LEU A 78 5.10 -0.09 -5.54
CA LEU A 78 4.49 -1.23 -4.85
C LEU A 78 2.97 -1.06 -4.73
N THR A 79 2.50 0.11 -4.30
CA THR A 79 1.06 0.41 -4.17
C THR A 79 0.35 0.30 -5.52
N PHE A 80 0.98 0.74 -6.61
CA PHE A 80 0.44 0.60 -7.96
C PHE A 80 0.21 -0.86 -8.33
N PHE A 81 1.21 -1.72 -8.15
CA PHE A 81 1.06 -3.15 -8.47
C PHE A 81 0.06 -3.87 -7.56
N GLU A 82 0.04 -3.56 -6.26
CA GLU A 82 -0.95 -4.12 -5.35
C GLU A 82 -2.39 -3.71 -5.72
N LYS A 83 -2.59 -2.47 -6.16
CA LYS A 83 -3.89 -2.00 -6.67
C LYS A 83 -4.27 -2.71 -7.96
N LEU A 84 -3.34 -2.88 -8.89
CA LEU A 84 -3.58 -3.57 -10.15
C LEU A 84 -3.95 -5.05 -9.91
N ALA A 85 -3.25 -5.73 -8.99
CA ALA A 85 -3.54 -7.11 -8.60
C ALA A 85 -4.92 -7.27 -7.96
N ARG A 86 -5.40 -6.26 -7.23
CA ARG A 86 -6.78 -6.26 -6.71
C ARG A 86 -7.82 -6.08 -7.80
N LEU A 87 -7.57 -5.17 -8.75
CA LEU A 87 -8.45 -4.98 -9.91
C LEU A 87 -8.55 -6.26 -10.75
N GLU A 88 -7.43 -6.95 -10.97
CA GLU A 88 -7.41 -8.26 -11.63
C GLU A 88 -8.34 -9.27 -10.95
N LYS A 89 -8.19 -9.43 -9.62
CA LYS A 89 -9.03 -10.34 -8.83
C LYS A 89 -10.50 -9.96 -8.81
N GLN A 90 -10.83 -8.67 -8.93
CA GLN A 90 -12.20 -8.18 -8.97
C GLN A 90 -12.84 -8.26 -10.36
N SER A 91 -12.04 -8.35 -11.43
CA SER A 91 -12.51 -8.23 -12.82
C SER A 91 -12.82 -9.57 -13.51
N THR A 92 -12.99 -10.67 -12.79
CA THR A 92 -13.18 -12.00 -13.40
C THR A 92 -14.65 -12.46 -13.34
N PRO A 93 -15.24 -12.81 -14.48
CA PRO A 93 -15.21 -14.23 -14.88
C PRO A 93 -14.19 -14.52 -16.00
N PRO A 94 -13.66 -15.75 -16.08
CA PRO A 94 -12.33 -16.05 -16.65
C PRO A 94 -12.24 -16.02 -18.18
N GLN A 95 -13.24 -15.48 -18.87
CA GLN A 95 -13.49 -15.77 -20.29
C GLN A 95 -13.33 -14.56 -21.22
N PHE A 96 -13.08 -13.35 -20.70
CA PHE A 96 -13.11 -12.11 -21.49
C PHE A 96 -11.94 -11.13 -21.25
N LEU A 97 -10.74 -11.62 -20.91
CA LEU A 97 -9.56 -10.74 -20.82
C LEU A 97 -8.60 -11.02 -21.98
N PRO A 98 -8.57 -10.18 -23.04
CA PRO A 98 -7.72 -10.41 -24.21
C PRO A 98 -6.26 -10.05 -23.92
N GLY A 99 -5.35 -10.96 -24.26
CA GLY A 99 -3.97 -10.71 -24.74
C GLY A 99 -2.93 -10.13 -23.78
N TYR A 100 -3.27 -9.20 -22.90
CA TYR A 100 -2.31 -8.49 -22.04
C TYR A 100 -1.87 -9.31 -20.81
N TRP A 101 -2.69 -10.29 -20.40
CA TRP A 101 -2.51 -11.01 -19.13
C TRP A 101 -1.75 -12.33 -19.28
N THR A 102 -1.65 -12.84 -20.52
CA THR A 102 -0.90 -14.07 -20.85
C THR A 102 0.59 -13.82 -21.02
N THR A 103 1.00 -12.59 -21.36
CA THR A 103 2.38 -12.24 -21.71
C THR A 103 3.20 -11.59 -20.59
N HIS A 104 2.58 -11.25 -19.46
CA HIS A 104 3.25 -10.63 -18.31
C HIS A 104 3.43 -11.66 -17.17
N PRO A 105 4.52 -11.63 -16.36
CA PRO A 105 4.62 -12.41 -15.14
C PRO A 105 3.46 -12.03 -14.21
N ALA A 106 3.04 -12.97 -13.36
CA ALA A 106 1.99 -12.71 -12.38
C ALA A 106 2.35 -11.46 -11.58
N LEU A 107 1.40 -10.55 -11.37
CA LEU A 107 1.60 -9.31 -10.61
C LEU A 107 2.21 -9.57 -9.22
N GLU A 108 1.97 -10.75 -8.67
CA GLU A 108 2.58 -11.24 -7.43
C GLU A 108 4.12 -11.31 -7.49
N GLU A 109 4.72 -11.77 -8.59
CA GLU A 109 6.18 -11.83 -8.77
C GLU A 109 6.78 -10.41 -8.77
N ARG A 110 6.11 -9.47 -9.46
CA ARG A 110 6.53 -8.07 -9.56
C ARG A 110 6.42 -7.37 -8.20
N ILE A 111 5.32 -7.59 -7.47
CA ILE A 111 5.14 -7.10 -6.09
C ILE A 111 6.28 -7.60 -5.19
N ASN A 112 6.61 -8.89 -5.25
CA ASN A 112 7.68 -9.47 -4.44
C ASN A 112 9.06 -8.89 -4.80
N SER A 113 9.34 -8.69 -6.09
CA SER A 113 10.59 -8.06 -6.54
C SER A 113 10.73 -6.63 -6.01
N VAL A 114 9.67 -5.81 -6.08
CA VAL A 114 9.69 -4.44 -5.54
C VAL A 114 9.85 -4.45 -4.02
N LYS A 115 9.18 -5.36 -3.30
CA LYS A 115 9.35 -5.53 -1.84
C LYS A 115 10.81 -5.84 -1.48
N GLN A 116 11.44 -6.78 -2.18
CA GLN A 116 12.84 -7.12 -1.97
C GLN A 116 13.77 -5.93 -2.21
N ARG A 117 13.53 -5.13 -3.26
CA ARG A 117 14.33 -3.93 -3.57
C ARG A 117 14.17 -2.82 -2.52
N LEU A 118 12.95 -2.61 -2.01
CA LEU A 118 12.68 -1.66 -0.93
C LEU A 118 13.47 -2.05 0.31
N THR A 119 13.38 -3.31 0.73
CA THR A 119 14.12 -3.85 1.89
C THR A 119 15.63 -3.76 1.69
N ALA A 120 16.14 -4.16 0.53
CA ALA A 120 17.58 -4.09 0.21
C ALA A 120 18.11 -2.65 0.19
N SER A 121 17.26 -1.66 -0.10
CA SER A 121 17.61 -0.24 -0.07
C SER A 121 17.48 0.39 1.33
N GLY A 122 17.12 -0.38 2.35
CA GLY A 122 16.86 0.12 3.71
C GLY A 122 15.62 1.00 3.81
N LEU A 123 14.73 0.98 2.81
CA LEU A 123 13.51 1.79 2.81
C LEU A 123 12.38 1.03 3.50
N PRO A 124 11.80 1.56 4.59
CA PRO A 124 10.66 0.92 5.22
C PRO A 124 9.47 0.92 4.27
N ILE A 125 8.73 -0.19 4.23
CA ILE A 125 7.50 -0.30 3.46
C ILE A 125 6.38 0.38 4.26
N ASN A 126 6.25 1.70 4.11
CA ASN A 126 5.14 2.47 4.65
C ASN A 126 4.27 3.01 3.52
N LEU A 127 3.05 2.47 3.40
CA LEU A 127 2.07 2.86 2.39
C LEU A 127 1.41 4.22 2.71
N ARG A 128 1.40 4.64 3.98
CA ARG A 128 0.66 5.81 4.46
C ARG A 128 1.00 7.11 3.72
N PRO A 129 2.28 7.49 3.50
CA PRO A 129 2.62 8.72 2.77
C PRO A 129 2.17 8.69 1.30
N VAL A 130 2.02 7.49 0.73
CA VAL A 130 1.64 7.28 -0.67
C VAL A 130 0.12 7.26 -0.82
N THR A 131 -0.57 6.51 0.04
CA THR A 131 -2.02 6.30 -0.03
C THR A 131 -2.82 7.42 0.65
N LYS A 132 -2.14 8.27 1.42
CA LYS A 132 -2.74 9.25 2.33
C LYS A 132 -3.75 8.58 3.28
N ALA A 133 -3.42 7.37 3.76
CA ALA A 133 -4.21 6.67 4.77
C ALA A 133 -4.11 7.37 6.12
N LEU A 134 -5.12 7.18 6.98
CA LEU A 134 -5.10 7.67 8.37
C LEU A 134 -4.71 9.15 8.48
N GLN A 135 -5.32 10.00 7.64
CA GLN A 135 -5.12 11.45 7.72
C GLN A 135 -5.57 11.96 9.09
N VAL A 136 -4.70 12.73 9.73
CA VAL A 136 -4.97 13.38 10.99
C VAL A 136 -5.41 14.80 10.69
N GLU A 137 -6.61 15.17 11.13
CA GLU A 137 -7.16 16.51 10.93
C GLU A 137 -7.56 17.13 12.27
N VAL A 138 -7.41 18.45 12.38
CA VAL A 138 -7.92 19.21 13.51
C VAL A 138 -8.91 20.24 13.00
N LYS A 139 -10.11 20.28 13.60
CA LYS A 139 -11.15 21.25 13.25
C LYS A 139 -11.54 22.05 14.47
N GLU A 140 -11.55 23.38 14.33
CA GLU A 140 -12.14 24.26 15.32
C GLU A 140 -13.66 24.17 15.19
N MET A 141 -14.32 24.01 16.33
CA MET A 141 -15.76 23.90 16.41
C MET A 141 -16.26 24.68 17.62
N GLU A 142 -17.54 24.99 17.63
CA GLU A 142 -18.23 25.54 18.78
C GLU A 142 -19.13 24.46 19.38
N PHE A 143 -18.99 24.20 20.67
CA PHE A 143 -19.79 23.22 21.37
C PHE A 143 -20.43 23.88 22.59
N LYS A 144 -21.77 24.00 22.58
CA LYS A 144 -22.55 24.67 23.65
C LYS A 144 -22.04 26.08 24.00
N GLY A 145 -21.65 26.87 22.98
CA GLY A 145 -21.13 28.23 23.17
C GLY A 145 -19.65 28.30 23.57
N MET A 146 -18.96 27.17 23.69
CA MET A 146 -17.53 27.10 23.99
C MET A 146 -16.73 26.80 22.72
N LYS A 147 -15.63 27.52 22.50
CA LYS A 147 -14.67 27.21 21.44
C LYS A 147 -13.88 25.95 21.80
N VAL A 148 -13.96 24.93 20.96
CA VAL A 148 -13.32 23.63 21.13
C VAL A 148 -12.56 23.24 19.88
N ALA A 149 -11.61 22.33 20.01
CA ALA A 149 -10.91 21.75 18.86
C ALA A 149 -11.14 20.24 18.83
N ALA A 150 -11.63 19.72 17.71
CA ALA A 150 -11.87 18.30 17.51
C ALA A 150 -10.72 17.68 16.70
N LEU A 151 -10.20 16.56 17.19
CA LEU A 151 -9.18 15.74 16.53
C LEU A 151 -9.85 14.60 15.77
N PHE A 152 -9.51 14.47 14.49
CA PHE A 152 -10.02 13.43 13.59
C PHE A 152 -8.90 12.51 13.10
N LEU A 153 -9.23 11.24 12.89
CA LEU A 153 -8.36 10.24 12.29
C LEU A 153 -9.12 9.47 11.20
N GLY A 154 -8.67 9.59 9.95
CA GLY A 154 -9.33 8.91 8.82
C GLY A 154 -10.80 9.31 8.64
N GLY A 155 -11.13 10.55 9.00
CA GLY A 155 -12.49 11.11 8.95
C GLY A 155 -13.38 10.80 10.17
N GLU A 156 -12.89 10.08 11.18
CA GLU A 156 -13.63 9.81 12.43
C GLU A 156 -13.17 10.74 13.56
N GLU A 157 -14.11 11.29 14.35
CA GLU A 157 -13.81 12.10 15.54
C GLU A 157 -13.23 11.21 16.65
N LEU A 158 -12.00 11.50 17.08
CA LEU A 158 -11.37 10.84 18.22
C LEU A 158 -11.84 11.47 19.54
N CYS A 159 -11.62 12.78 19.67
CA CYS A 159 -11.93 13.54 20.89
C CYS A 159 -11.93 15.04 20.62
N LYS A 160 -12.57 15.78 21.53
CA LYS A 160 -12.57 17.24 21.60
C LYS A 160 -11.66 17.75 22.71
N PHE A 161 -11.01 18.87 22.49
CA PHE A 161 -10.19 19.60 23.44
C PHE A 161 -10.91 20.88 23.88
N ALA A 162 -10.91 21.12 25.19
CA ALA A 162 -11.36 22.33 25.86
C ALA A 162 -10.23 23.37 25.91
N ASN A 163 -10.63 24.63 26.01
CA ASN A 163 -9.71 25.70 26.35
C ASN A 163 -9.31 25.59 27.83
N LEU A 164 -8.02 25.77 28.14
CA LEU A 164 -7.49 25.82 29.50
C LEU A 164 -6.96 27.22 29.79
N GLU A 165 -6.82 27.57 31.07
CA GLU A 165 -6.35 28.92 31.50
C GLU A 165 -5.06 29.37 30.80
N ASN A 166 -4.15 28.43 30.52
CA ASN A 166 -2.83 28.71 29.95
C ASN A 166 -2.64 28.24 28.50
N GLN A 167 -3.64 27.58 27.88
CA GLN A 167 -3.43 26.98 26.55
C GLN A 167 -4.74 26.78 25.78
N ASN A 168 -4.75 27.25 24.54
CA ASN A 168 -5.91 27.15 23.66
C ASN A 168 -6.19 25.71 23.21
N ALA A 169 -7.48 25.38 23.08
CA ALA A 169 -7.94 24.08 22.60
C ALA A 169 -7.26 23.67 21.27
N ILE A 170 -7.12 24.62 20.34
CA ILE A 170 -6.53 24.38 19.02
C ILE A 170 -5.05 24.03 19.09
N GLU A 171 -4.28 24.68 19.97
CA GLU A 171 -2.84 24.40 20.12
C GLU A 171 -2.62 23.01 20.71
N ARG A 172 -3.41 22.66 21.73
CA ARG A 172 -3.40 21.32 22.33
C ARG A 172 -3.76 20.25 21.30
N ALA A 173 -4.79 20.50 20.49
CA ALA A 173 -5.21 19.57 19.45
C ALA A 173 -4.18 19.45 18.31
N LYS A 174 -3.52 20.55 17.92
CA LYS A 174 -2.43 20.54 16.91
C LYS A 174 -1.21 19.78 17.39
N GLU A 175 -0.82 19.95 18.66
CA GLU A 175 0.30 19.21 19.25
C GLU A 175 -0.03 17.70 19.34
N ALA A 176 -1.25 17.36 19.75
CA ALA A 176 -1.73 15.97 19.75
C ALA A 176 -1.75 15.38 18.33
N ALA A 177 -2.23 16.14 17.35
CA ALA A 177 -2.26 15.73 15.95
C ALA A 177 -0.85 15.47 15.40
N LYS A 178 0.10 16.37 15.68
CA LYS A 178 1.50 16.23 15.26
C LYS A 178 2.12 14.95 15.82
N ARG A 179 1.98 14.70 17.12
CA ARG A 179 2.50 13.49 17.76
C ARG A 179 1.85 12.21 17.22
N LEU A 180 0.55 12.25 16.96
CA LEU A 180 -0.17 11.14 16.34
C LEU A 180 0.36 10.88 14.92
N ASP A 181 0.55 11.94 14.15
CA ASP A 181 1.04 11.88 12.78
C ASP A 181 2.45 11.28 12.71
N GLU A 182 3.38 11.76 13.54
CA GLU A 182 4.74 11.23 13.65
C GLU A 182 4.76 9.73 13.96
N VAL A 183 3.94 9.28 14.93
CA VAL A 183 3.89 7.87 15.32
C VAL A 183 3.29 7.00 14.21
N LEU A 184 2.29 7.50 13.48
CA LEU A 184 1.73 6.81 12.32
C LEU A 184 2.71 6.78 11.14
N GLU A 185 3.53 7.82 10.94
CA GLU A 185 4.63 7.81 9.96
C GLU A 185 5.73 6.79 10.29
N MET A 186 5.97 6.53 11.59
CA MET A 186 6.86 5.47 12.05
C MET A 186 6.27 4.05 11.84
N GLY A 187 5.04 3.93 11.34
CA GLY A 187 4.41 2.66 11.03
C GLY A 187 3.69 2.01 12.20
N ALA A 188 3.30 2.79 13.21
CA ALA A 188 2.55 2.29 14.37
C ALA A 188 1.30 1.50 13.96
N GLN A 189 1.10 0.39 14.63
CA GLN A 189 -0.02 -0.52 14.44
C GLN A 189 -1.09 -0.27 15.49
N VAL A 190 -2.27 -0.86 15.27
CA VAL A 190 -3.42 -0.74 16.17
C VAL A 190 -3.08 -1.10 17.63
N PHE A 191 -2.28 -2.15 17.83
CA PHE A 191 -1.92 -2.65 19.16
C PHE A 191 -0.92 -1.75 19.91
N ASP A 192 -0.28 -0.79 19.22
CA ASP A 192 0.62 0.17 19.84
C ASP A 192 -0.17 1.24 20.61
N PHE A 193 -1.43 1.46 20.28
CA PHE A 193 -2.26 2.47 20.94
C PHE A 193 -2.89 1.92 22.22
N ARG A 194 -2.72 2.67 23.31
CA ARG A 194 -3.31 2.34 24.62
C ARG A 194 -3.92 3.58 25.25
N THR A 195 -4.96 3.39 26.03
CA THR A 195 -5.64 4.48 26.75
C THR A 195 -5.71 4.13 28.22
N LYS A 196 -5.36 5.07 29.10
CA LYS A 196 -5.48 4.92 30.55
C LYS A 196 -6.41 5.99 31.09
N ALA A 197 -7.52 5.58 31.68
CA ALA A 197 -8.38 6.46 32.45
C ALA A 197 -7.72 6.75 33.81
N THR A 198 -7.78 8.00 34.25
CA THR A 198 -7.29 8.49 35.53
C THR A 198 -8.40 9.28 36.22
N LEU A 199 -8.25 9.60 37.51
CA LEU A 199 -9.24 10.38 38.26
C LEU A 199 -9.52 11.75 37.60
N ASP A 200 -8.48 12.39 37.07
CA ASP A 200 -8.55 13.76 36.55
C ASP A 200 -8.61 13.85 35.01
N GLY A 201 -8.67 12.72 34.31
CA GLY A 201 -8.40 12.73 32.88
C GLY A 201 -8.29 11.37 32.17
N VAL A 202 -7.94 11.42 30.89
CA VAL A 202 -7.57 10.26 30.08
C VAL A 202 -6.23 10.52 29.41
N VAL A 203 -5.29 9.59 29.56
CA VAL A 203 -4.00 9.65 28.85
C VAL A 203 -4.03 8.66 27.69
N VAL A 204 -3.72 9.16 26.49
CA VAL A 204 -3.56 8.34 25.28
C VAL A 204 -2.08 8.10 25.06
N PHE A 205 -1.71 6.84 24.93
CA PHE A 205 -0.35 6.38 24.66
C PHE A 205 -0.29 5.79 23.27
N ALA A 206 0.88 5.92 22.65
CA ALA A 206 1.26 5.04 21.57
C ALA A 206 2.65 4.48 21.83
N VAL A 207 2.78 3.19 21.59
CA VAL A 207 3.92 2.37 22.01
C VAL A 207 4.06 2.48 23.53
N LEU A 208 5.02 3.27 24.02
CA LEU A 208 5.30 3.50 25.44
C LEU A 208 5.35 4.98 25.81
N LYS A 209 5.01 5.88 24.88
CA LYS A 209 5.06 7.33 25.08
C LYS A 209 3.65 7.92 25.20
N PRO A 210 3.40 8.86 26.13
CA PRO A 210 2.15 9.59 26.17
C PRO A 210 2.06 10.50 24.94
N LEU A 211 1.00 10.36 24.15
CA LEU A 211 0.73 11.25 23.03
C LEU A 211 0.09 12.56 23.52
N TRP A 212 -1.02 12.44 24.22
CA TRP A 212 -1.71 13.57 24.84
C TRP A 212 -2.52 13.15 26.07
N THR A 213 -2.86 14.15 26.87
CA THR A 213 -3.70 14.01 28.06
C THR A 213 -4.95 14.86 27.90
N LEU A 214 -6.10 14.24 28.13
CA LEU A 214 -7.41 14.89 28.23
C LEU A 214 -7.68 15.16 29.71
N THR A 215 -8.05 16.40 30.04
CA THR A 215 -8.37 16.85 31.40
C THR A 215 -9.86 16.70 31.71
N ALA A 216 -10.27 16.96 32.95
CA ALA A 216 -11.67 16.99 33.34
C ALA A 216 -12.53 17.94 32.47
N ALA A 217 -11.97 19.08 32.04
CA ALA A 217 -12.65 20.00 31.13
C ALA A 217 -12.90 19.37 29.75
N ASP A 218 -11.93 18.62 29.22
CA ASP A 218 -12.09 17.90 27.96
C ASP A 218 -13.15 16.79 28.10
N ILE A 219 -13.14 16.07 29.21
CA ILE A 219 -14.11 14.99 29.50
C ILE A 219 -15.55 15.53 29.50
N ALA A 220 -15.78 16.69 30.12
CA ALA A 220 -17.09 17.35 30.14
C ALA A 220 -17.59 17.70 28.73
N ILE A 221 -16.71 18.21 27.85
CA ILE A 221 -17.05 18.56 26.46
C ILE A 221 -17.31 17.32 25.60
N ASN A 222 -16.66 16.21 25.92
CA ASN A 222 -16.85 14.93 25.23
C ASN A 222 -18.08 14.15 25.70
N GLU A 223 -18.81 14.68 26.70
CA GLU A 223 -20.05 14.13 27.29
C GLU A 223 -19.94 12.65 27.67
N ALA A 224 -18.81 12.24 28.25
CA ALA A 224 -18.52 10.84 28.58
C ALA A 224 -17.77 10.74 29.91
N SER A 225 -17.82 9.57 30.56
CA SER A 225 -16.90 9.28 31.68
C SER A 225 -15.46 9.08 31.17
N PRO A 226 -14.42 9.23 32.02
CA PRO A 226 -13.04 8.97 31.62
C PRO A 226 -12.85 7.58 30.98
N GLU A 227 -13.52 6.57 31.52
CA GLU A 227 -13.48 5.19 31.02
C GLU A 227 -14.18 5.04 29.66
N GLN A 228 -15.36 5.64 29.52
CA GLN A 228 -16.12 5.63 28.26
C GLN A 228 -15.35 6.35 27.15
N LEU A 229 -14.73 7.49 27.47
CA LEU A 229 -13.93 8.26 26.52
C LEU A 229 -12.67 7.51 26.08
N ALA A 230 -11.96 6.89 27.03
CA ALA A 230 -10.82 6.04 26.75
C ALA A 230 -11.20 4.88 25.81
N LEU A 231 -12.31 4.19 26.10
CA LEU A 231 -12.82 3.11 25.27
C LEU A 231 -13.23 3.60 23.86
N ARG A 232 -13.92 4.75 23.77
CA ARG A 232 -14.35 5.35 22.51
C ARG A 232 -13.16 5.68 21.62
N ILE A 233 -12.12 6.32 22.16
CA ILE A 233 -10.89 6.64 21.43
C ILE A 233 -10.27 5.37 20.86
N ARG A 234 -10.12 4.33 21.68
CA ARG A 234 -9.55 3.04 21.25
C ARG A 234 -10.38 2.39 20.12
N GLN A 235 -11.71 2.39 20.27
CA GLN A 235 -12.61 1.86 19.24
C GLN A 235 -12.53 2.64 17.94
N THR A 236 -12.47 3.97 18.01
CA THR A 236 -12.34 4.84 16.84
C THR A 236 -11.01 4.60 16.12
N ILE A 237 -9.90 4.47 16.84
CA ILE A 237 -8.60 4.10 16.25
C ILE A 237 -8.70 2.75 15.53
N ASN A 238 -9.22 1.72 16.21
CA ASN A 238 -9.40 0.39 15.62
C ASN A 238 -10.24 0.45 14.33
N LYS A 239 -11.35 1.19 14.37
CA LYS A 239 -12.27 1.38 13.24
C LYS A 239 -11.59 2.10 12.07
N ALA A 240 -10.81 3.14 12.34
CA ALA A 240 -10.07 3.89 11.33
C ALA A 240 -9.04 2.98 10.61
N PHE A 241 -8.24 2.24 11.36
CA PHE A 241 -7.29 1.27 10.79
C PHE A 241 -7.99 0.17 9.99
N PHE A 242 -9.06 -0.40 10.54
CA PHE A 242 -9.84 -1.44 9.87
C PHE A 242 -10.41 -0.95 8.54
N ARG A 243 -11.00 0.25 8.51
CA ARG A 243 -11.54 0.88 7.29
C ARG A 243 -10.46 1.07 6.23
N GLU A 244 -9.29 1.58 6.62
CA GLU A 244 -8.20 1.81 5.66
C GLU A 244 -7.60 0.49 5.15
N ARG A 245 -7.57 -0.56 5.97
CA ARG A 245 -7.19 -1.92 5.54
C ARG A 245 -8.22 -2.54 4.57
N LEU A 246 -9.51 -2.32 4.78
CA LEU A 246 -10.56 -2.73 3.84
C LEU A 246 -10.45 -2.01 2.49
N ARG A 247 -10.11 -0.72 2.51
CA ARG A 247 -9.76 0.07 1.32
C ARG A 247 -8.39 -0.30 0.76
N GLY A 248 -7.63 -1.09 1.51
CA GLY A 248 -6.27 -1.52 1.29
C GLY A 248 -5.30 -0.38 1.00
N ARG A 249 -5.44 0.70 1.78
CA ARG A 249 -4.52 1.83 1.85
C ARG A 249 -3.46 1.66 2.96
N LEU A 250 -3.60 0.62 3.77
CA LEU A 250 -2.68 0.11 4.80
C LEU A 250 -2.40 -1.37 4.56
#